data_AF-A0A7K4LLB7-F1
#
_entry.id   AF-A0A7K4LLB7-F1
#
_cell.length_a   1.000
_cell.length_b   1.000
_cell.length_c   1.000
_cell.angle_alpha   90.00
_cell.angle_beta   90.00
_cell.angle_gamma   90.00
#
_symmetry.space_group_name_H-M   'P 1'
#
loop_
_entity.id
_entity.type
_entity.pdbx_description
1 polymer ?
#
loop_
_entity_poly.entity_id
_entity_poly.type
_entity_poly.pdbx_seq_one_letter_code
_entity_poly.pdbx_strand_id
1 'polypeptide(L)'
;RLAARILWRMEREGSGLAEGCLVSIDELQNHVDNFGEEEKKELHADVESFLEYWPPQSQQFGMQFIAHVFGVINCNGFTLSDQRGLQAVGVGIFPNLCQANHDCWPNCTVIFNNGNHEAVRSMFHTQMRIELRALSKISPGDELTVAYVDFLNVSEERRKQLKKQYYFDCTCEHCKKQIKDDLMLAVKEGEKKPSAETVKEVIQYSKDTLEKINKARLEGLYHEVVRLCRECLKKQEPVLGETNIYLLRILSIASEVLSYLQMFEEAADYAKRMVDGYL
;
A
#
# COMPACT_ATOMS: atom_id res chain seq x y z
N ARG A 1 18.42 -5.48 8.12
CA ARG A 1 17.94 -6.51 9.09
C ARG A 1 17.22 -7.68 8.43
N LEU A 2 16.20 -7.45 7.59
CA LEU A 2 15.47 -8.55 6.92
C LEU A 2 16.39 -9.39 6.00
N ALA A 3 17.25 -8.73 5.21
CA ALA A 3 18.27 -9.40 4.38
C ALA A 3 19.13 -10.41 5.17
N ALA A 4 19.59 -10.03 6.36
CA ALA A 4 20.36 -10.93 7.23
C ALA A 4 19.58 -12.17 7.67
N ARG A 5 18.28 -12.02 7.98
CA ARG A 5 17.42 -13.16 8.34
C ARG A 5 17.20 -14.10 7.17
N ILE A 6 17.08 -13.56 5.95
CA ILE A 6 16.99 -14.37 4.73
C ILE A 6 18.29 -15.15 4.53
N LEU A 7 19.44 -14.48 4.57
CA LEU A 7 20.74 -15.11 4.34
C LEU A 7 21.11 -16.15 5.41
N TRP A 8 20.82 -15.89 6.69
CA TRP A 8 20.98 -16.91 7.75
C TRP A 8 20.06 -18.10 7.56
N ARG A 9 18.85 -17.90 7.04
CA ARG A 9 17.95 -19.00 6.71
C ARG A 9 18.50 -19.84 5.57
N MET A 10 19.03 -19.20 4.52
CA MET A 10 19.66 -19.87 3.39
C MET A 10 20.93 -20.62 3.79
N GLU A 11 21.75 -20.07 4.69
CA GLU A 11 22.90 -20.78 5.26
C GLU A 11 22.48 -22.03 6.05
N ARG A 12 21.39 -21.92 6.84
CA ARG A 12 20.90 -23.00 7.69
C ARG A 12 20.22 -24.13 6.90
N GLU A 13 19.37 -23.77 5.94
CA GLU A 13 18.50 -24.71 5.20
C GLU A 13 19.10 -25.10 3.83
N GLY A 14 20.18 -24.44 3.42
CA GLY A 14 20.68 -24.48 2.04
C GLY A 14 19.87 -23.56 1.12
N SER A 15 20.37 -23.31 -0.09
CA SER A 15 19.68 -22.54 -1.14
C SER A 15 18.60 -23.34 -1.87
N GLY A 16 18.09 -24.42 -1.26
CA GLY A 16 17.08 -25.28 -1.85
C GLY A 16 15.66 -24.71 -1.73
N LEU A 17 14.77 -25.16 -2.61
CA LEU A 17 13.34 -24.90 -2.48
C LEU A 17 12.82 -25.49 -1.16
N ALA A 18 12.30 -24.63 -0.28
CA ALA A 18 11.73 -25.09 0.98
C ALA A 18 10.47 -25.94 0.73
N GLU A 19 10.18 -26.88 1.63
CA GLU A 19 8.99 -27.72 1.54
C GLU A 19 7.71 -26.84 1.51
N GLY A 20 6.84 -27.10 0.53
CA GLY A 20 5.63 -26.32 0.31
C GLY A 20 5.83 -24.99 -0.40
N CYS A 21 7.07 -24.63 -0.80
CA CYS A 21 7.32 -23.47 -1.65
C CYS A 21 7.22 -23.83 -3.14
N LEU A 22 6.70 -22.89 -3.93
CA LEU A 22 6.67 -22.95 -5.40
C LEU A 22 7.93 -22.34 -6.03
N VAL A 23 8.64 -21.50 -5.28
CA VAL A 23 9.80 -20.72 -5.72
C VAL A 23 10.76 -20.51 -4.54
N SER A 24 12.07 -20.49 -4.78
CA SER A 24 13.04 -20.10 -3.76
C SER A 24 13.05 -18.57 -3.57
N ILE A 25 13.58 -18.08 -2.45
CA ILE A 25 13.61 -16.62 -2.19
C ILE A 25 14.52 -15.91 -3.20
N ASP A 26 15.64 -16.54 -3.58
CA ASP A 26 16.59 -16.00 -4.54
C ASP A 26 16.12 -16.09 -6.00
N GLU A 27 15.07 -16.86 -6.29
CA GLU A 27 14.41 -16.87 -7.60
C GLU A 27 13.26 -15.86 -7.72
N LEU A 28 12.91 -15.17 -6.62
CA LEU A 28 11.90 -14.11 -6.68
C LEU A 28 12.36 -12.96 -7.58
N GLN A 29 11.38 -12.32 -8.22
CA GLN A 29 11.62 -11.19 -9.10
C GLN A 29 12.35 -10.08 -8.33
N ASN A 30 13.40 -9.53 -8.95
CA ASN A 30 14.01 -8.28 -8.53
C ASN A 30 14.11 -7.37 -9.77
N HIS A 31 14.23 -6.07 -9.54
CA HIS A 31 14.34 -5.07 -10.59
C HIS A 31 15.59 -4.22 -10.44
N VAL A 32 16.66 -4.75 -9.83
CA VAL A 32 17.89 -3.99 -9.55
C VAL A 32 18.48 -3.39 -10.83
N ASP A 33 18.39 -4.10 -11.96
CA ASP A 33 18.85 -3.61 -13.27
C ASP A 33 18.05 -2.40 -13.78
N ASN A 34 16.80 -2.24 -13.31
CA ASN A 34 15.92 -1.12 -13.64
C ASN A 34 16.05 0.08 -12.67
N PHE A 35 16.82 -0.05 -11.59
CA PHE A 35 16.95 1.02 -10.59
C PHE A 35 17.55 2.29 -11.18
N GLY A 36 16.98 3.44 -10.80
CA GLY A 36 17.57 4.74 -11.06
C GLY A 36 18.85 4.97 -10.25
N GLU A 37 19.56 6.06 -10.54
CA GLU A 37 20.84 6.37 -9.87
C GLU A 37 20.70 6.54 -8.35
N GLU A 38 19.65 7.20 -7.87
CA GLU A 38 19.41 7.35 -6.42
C GLU A 38 19.08 6.00 -5.76
N GLU A 39 18.26 5.15 -6.40
CA GLU A 39 17.94 3.82 -5.88
C GLU A 39 19.17 2.91 -5.82
N LYS A 40 20.06 2.99 -6.82
CA LYS A 40 21.35 2.27 -6.81
C LYS A 40 22.26 2.76 -5.68
N LYS A 41 22.28 4.06 -5.43
CA LYS A 41 23.07 4.66 -4.35
C LYS A 41 22.56 4.24 -2.98
N GLU A 42 21.25 4.25 -2.77
CA GLU A 42 20.62 3.74 -1.54
C GLU A 42 20.93 2.25 -1.34
N LEU A 43 20.77 1.44 -2.41
CA LEU A 43 21.11 0.01 -2.38
C LEU A 43 22.59 -0.23 -2.02
N HIS A 44 23.52 0.56 -2.57
CA HIS A 44 24.93 0.44 -2.24
C HIS A 44 25.20 0.72 -0.77
N ALA A 45 24.61 1.78 -0.22
CA ALA A 45 24.75 2.13 1.20
C ALA A 45 24.16 1.05 2.11
N ASP A 46 23.04 0.43 1.71
CA ASP A 46 22.44 -0.70 2.42
C ASP A 46 23.33 -1.96 2.39
N VAL A 47 23.98 -2.24 1.25
CA VAL A 47 24.94 -3.35 1.11
C VAL A 47 26.18 -3.12 1.97
N GLU A 48 26.76 -1.91 1.97
CA GLU A 48 27.91 -1.57 2.82
C GLU A 48 27.56 -1.72 4.30
N SER A 49 26.43 -1.14 4.72
CA SER A 49 25.92 -1.27 6.10
C SER A 49 25.66 -2.73 6.48
N PHE A 50 25.21 -3.55 5.53
CA PHE A 50 25.03 -4.97 5.73
C PHE A 50 26.36 -5.70 5.95
N LEU A 51 27.39 -5.40 5.16
CA LEU A 51 28.72 -6.03 5.28
C LEU A 51 29.37 -5.75 6.63
N GLU A 52 29.22 -4.53 7.17
CA GLU A 52 29.69 -4.19 8.51
C GLU A 52 28.94 -4.96 9.61
N TYR A 53 27.64 -5.20 9.41
CA TYR A 53 26.79 -5.94 10.33
C TYR A 53 26.98 -7.47 10.26
N TRP A 54 27.34 -8.00 9.08
CA TRP A 54 27.34 -9.43 8.81
C TRP A 54 28.48 -10.16 9.57
N PRO A 55 28.20 -11.20 10.37
CA PRO A 55 29.24 -11.82 11.20
C PRO A 55 30.28 -12.59 10.34
N PRO A 56 31.59 -12.41 10.57
CA PRO A 56 32.65 -13.09 9.80
C PRO A 56 32.59 -14.63 9.86
N GLN A 57 32.02 -15.18 10.93
CA GLN A 57 31.85 -16.62 11.11
C GLN A 57 30.68 -17.24 10.33
N SER A 58 29.78 -16.41 9.79
CA SER A 58 28.67 -16.89 8.95
C SER A 58 29.17 -17.18 7.52
N GLN A 59 28.40 -17.93 6.74
CA GLN A 59 28.63 -18.06 5.31
C GLN A 59 28.77 -16.68 4.65
N GLN A 60 29.84 -16.50 3.87
CA GLN A 60 30.09 -15.25 3.15
C GLN A 60 29.38 -15.28 1.80
N PHE A 61 28.73 -14.16 1.47
CA PHE A 61 27.99 -13.97 0.23
C PHE A 61 28.63 -12.85 -0.58
N GLY A 62 28.65 -12.98 -1.91
CA GLY A 62 29.17 -11.94 -2.79
C GLY A 62 28.27 -10.70 -2.78
N MET A 63 28.85 -9.52 -2.98
CA MET A 63 28.11 -8.23 -3.00
C MET A 63 26.95 -8.23 -3.98
N GLN A 64 27.11 -8.84 -5.16
CA GLN A 64 26.06 -8.96 -6.17
C GLN A 64 24.85 -9.75 -5.65
N PHE A 65 25.10 -10.84 -4.92
CA PHE A 65 24.04 -11.66 -4.34
C PHE A 65 23.34 -10.95 -3.18
N ILE A 66 24.09 -10.20 -2.36
CA ILE A 66 23.50 -9.38 -1.29
C ILE A 66 22.61 -8.29 -1.91
N ALA A 67 23.09 -7.59 -2.94
CA ALA A 67 22.30 -6.59 -3.67
C ALA A 67 21.03 -7.20 -4.30
N HIS A 68 21.14 -8.41 -4.86
CA HIS A 68 19.99 -9.19 -5.35
C HIS A 68 18.95 -9.44 -4.24
N VAL A 69 19.37 -9.87 -3.05
CA VAL A 69 18.45 -10.09 -1.92
C VAL A 69 17.74 -8.79 -1.48
N PHE A 70 18.44 -7.66 -1.48
CA PHE A 70 17.80 -6.36 -1.23
C PHE A 70 16.79 -6.00 -2.33
N GLY A 71 17.13 -6.26 -3.60
CA GLY A 71 16.20 -6.11 -4.72
C GLY A 71 14.94 -6.97 -4.56
N VAL A 72 15.10 -8.24 -4.16
CA VAL A 72 13.99 -9.13 -3.83
C VAL A 72 13.12 -8.54 -2.71
N ILE A 73 13.73 -8.03 -1.64
CA ILE A 73 12.98 -7.41 -0.54
C ILE A 73 12.16 -6.21 -1.03
N ASN A 74 12.74 -5.33 -1.84
CA ASN A 74 12.07 -4.13 -2.33
C ASN A 74 10.89 -4.43 -3.26
N CYS A 75 10.97 -5.50 -4.06
CA CYS A 75 9.92 -5.88 -5.00
C CYS A 75 8.85 -6.80 -4.39
N ASN A 76 9.15 -7.52 -3.31
CA ASN A 76 8.30 -8.61 -2.80
C ASN A 76 7.91 -8.47 -1.31
N GLY A 77 8.33 -7.38 -0.66
CA GLY A 77 8.07 -7.13 0.76
C GLY A 77 6.60 -6.89 1.06
N PHE A 78 6.04 -7.67 1.98
CA PHE A 78 4.69 -7.46 2.52
C PHE A 78 4.76 -6.71 3.85
N THR A 79 4.05 -5.59 3.94
CA THR A 79 3.86 -4.88 5.20
C THR A 79 3.06 -5.73 6.18
N LEU A 80 3.58 -5.88 7.40
CA LEU A 80 2.93 -6.59 8.51
C LEU A 80 2.27 -5.58 9.44
N SER A 81 1.00 -5.80 9.77
CA SER A 81 0.25 -4.94 10.68
C SER A 81 0.16 -5.50 12.09
N ASP A 82 -0.02 -4.61 13.08
CA ASP A 82 -0.33 -5.00 14.46
C ASP A 82 -1.61 -5.85 14.54
N GLN A 83 -1.88 -6.44 15.72
CA GLN A 83 -3.05 -7.31 15.93
C GLN A 83 -4.39 -6.60 15.67
N ARG A 84 -4.41 -5.27 15.68
CA ARG A 84 -5.61 -4.45 15.45
C ARG A 84 -5.71 -3.97 13.99
N GLY A 85 -4.70 -4.23 13.17
CA GLY A 85 -4.62 -3.77 11.78
C GLY A 85 -4.39 -2.27 11.63
N LEU A 86 -3.95 -1.57 12.69
CA LEU A 86 -3.90 -0.10 12.72
C LEU A 86 -2.56 0.47 12.29
N GLN A 87 -1.47 -0.25 12.53
CA GLN A 87 -0.12 0.25 12.28
C GLN A 87 0.73 -0.81 11.58
N ALA A 88 1.50 -0.37 10.59
CA ALA A 88 2.58 -1.16 10.02
C ALA A 88 3.69 -1.33 11.06
N VAL A 89 4.01 -2.57 11.43
CA VAL A 89 5.00 -2.93 12.46
C VAL A 89 6.20 -3.70 11.92
N GLY A 90 6.16 -4.11 10.64
CA GLY A 90 7.28 -4.81 10.03
C GLY A 90 7.07 -5.10 8.55
N VAL A 91 8.02 -5.82 7.97
CA VAL A 91 7.99 -6.31 6.59
C VAL A 91 8.39 -7.79 6.58
N GLY A 92 7.69 -8.60 5.79
CA GLY A 92 7.93 -10.02 5.62
C GLY A 92 7.99 -10.44 4.15
N ILE A 93 8.61 -11.59 3.89
CA ILE A 93 8.66 -12.22 2.56
C ILE A 93 7.89 -13.54 2.61
N PHE A 94 6.97 -13.72 1.69
CA PHE A 94 6.11 -14.91 1.59
C PHE A 94 6.21 -15.47 0.17
N PRO A 95 7.19 -16.35 -0.12
CA PRO A 95 7.59 -16.69 -1.50
C PRO A 95 6.44 -17.08 -2.42
N ASN A 96 5.55 -17.96 -1.96
CA ASN A 96 4.39 -18.39 -2.76
C ASN A 96 3.44 -17.25 -3.10
N LEU A 97 3.24 -16.32 -2.16
CA LEU A 97 2.36 -15.17 -2.39
C LEU A 97 3.01 -14.13 -3.31
N CYS A 98 4.34 -14.04 -3.31
CA CYS A 98 5.08 -13.15 -4.21
C CYS A 98 4.93 -13.54 -5.69
N GLN A 99 4.35 -14.70 -5.99
CA GLN A 99 4.01 -15.14 -7.34
C GLN A 99 2.65 -14.59 -7.84
N ALA A 100 1.79 -14.08 -6.95
CA ALA A 100 0.47 -13.57 -7.33
C ALA A 100 0.61 -12.19 -7.98
N ASN A 101 0.23 -12.07 -9.25
CA ASN A 101 0.35 -10.83 -10.00
C ASN A 101 -0.65 -9.75 -9.56
N HIS A 102 -0.40 -8.52 -10.03
CA HIS A 102 -1.26 -7.39 -9.77
C HIS A 102 -2.48 -7.31 -10.70
N ASP A 103 -3.65 -7.06 -10.12
CA ASP A 103 -4.76 -6.38 -10.79
C ASP A 103 -5.30 -5.26 -9.88
N CYS A 104 -5.68 -4.10 -10.44
CA CYS A 104 -6.32 -3.03 -9.68
C CYS A 104 -7.69 -3.46 -9.12
N TRP A 105 -8.34 -4.44 -9.76
CA TRP A 105 -9.60 -5.02 -9.29
C TRP A 105 -9.44 -6.55 -9.14
N PRO A 106 -8.76 -6.98 -8.06
CA PRO A 106 -8.30 -8.36 -7.93
C PRO A 106 -9.43 -9.34 -7.62
N ASN A 107 -9.20 -10.62 -7.89
CA ASN A 107 -10.08 -11.70 -7.45
C ASN A 107 -9.67 -12.30 -6.10
N CYS A 108 -8.53 -11.89 -5.53
CA CYS A 108 -8.08 -12.28 -4.20
C CYS A 108 -7.65 -11.09 -3.34
N THR A 109 -7.68 -11.30 -2.03
CA THR A 109 -7.14 -10.39 -1.02
C THR A 109 -6.14 -11.12 -0.14
N VAL A 110 -5.22 -10.34 0.45
CA VAL A 110 -4.16 -10.82 1.32
C VAL A 110 -4.43 -10.38 2.74
N ILE A 111 -4.42 -11.32 3.68
CA ILE A 111 -4.60 -11.04 5.11
C ILE A 111 -3.43 -11.60 5.89
N PHE A 112 -2.81 -10.77 6.72
CA PHE A 112 -1.84 -11.23 7.71
C PHE A 112 -2.54 -11.57 9.03
N ASN A 113 -2.55 -12.85 9.39
CA ASN A 113 -3.04 -13.34 10.66
C ASN A 113 -1.87 -13.40 11.64
N ASN A 114 -1.92 -12.59 12.70
CA ASN A 114 -0.90 -12.53 13.76
C ASN A 114 -0.84 -13.82 14.61
N GLY A 115 -1.82 -14.72 14.47
CA GLY A 115 -1.96 -15.92 15.30
C GLY A 115 -2.45 -15.61 16.72
N ASN A 116 -2.68 -16.66 17.50
CA ASN A 116 -2.95 -16.59 18.93
C ASN A 116 -1.96 -17.51 19.65
N HIS A 117 -1.28 -16.98 20.67
CA HIS A 117 -0.25 -17.68 21.44
C HIS A 117 -0.79 -18.50 22.63
N GLU A 118 -2.11 -18.60 22.80
CA GLU A 118 -2.74 -19.47 23.79
C GLU A 118 -2.46 -20.96 23.53
N ALA A 119 -2.72 -21.80 24.54
CA ALA A 119 -2.13 -23.13 24.75
C ALA A 119 -2.25 -24.18 23.61
N VAL A 120 -2.97 -23.90 22.52
CA VAL A 120 -3.15 -24.81 21.38
C VAL A 120 -2.36 -24.32 20.16
N ARG A 121 -1.02 -24.42 20.25
CA ARG A 121 -0.07 -23.93 19.23
C ARG A 121 -0.07 -24.69 17.89
N SER A 122 -0.74 -25.84 17.82
CA SER A 122 -0.73 -26.72 16.63
C SER A 122 -1.95 -26.55 15.72
N MET A 123 -2.96 -25.76 16.11
CA MET A 123 -4.15 -25.58 15.26
C MET A 123 -3.87 -24.60 14.12
N PHE A 124 -4.27 -24.97 12.90
CA PHE A 124 -4.06 -24.15 11.71
C PHE A 124 -4.54 -22.70 11.90
N HIS A 125 -5.69 -22.49 12.55
CA HIS A 125 -6.26 -21.16 12.71
C HIS A 125 -5.52 -20.26 13.72
N THR A 126 -4.72 -20.82 14.64
CA THR A 126 -3.98 -20.07 15.68
C THR A 126 -2.56 -19.71 15.26
N GLN A 127 -2.06 -20.22 14.14
CA GLN A 127 -0.70 -19.95 13.66
C GLN A 127 -0.58 -18.57 12.99
N MET A 128 0.53 -17.88 13.25
CA MET A 128 0.89 -16.68 12.51
C MET A 128 1.18 -17.03 11.05
N ARG A 129 0.43 -16.44 10.12
CA ARG A 129 0.51 -16.77 8.68
C ARG A 129 -0.07 -15.66 7.83
N ILE A 130 0.30 -15.66 6.55
CA ILE A 130 -0.38 -14.89 5.53
C ILE A 130 -1.40 -15.77 4.82
N GLU A 131 -2.52 -15.20 4.43
CA GLU A 131 -3.62 -15.90 3.78
C GLU A 131 -4.00 -15.18 2.49
N LEU A 132 -4.10 -15.95 1.40
CA LEU A 132 -4.71 -15.51 0.16
C LEU A 132 -6.16 -15.98 0.15
N ARG A 133 -7.12 -15.07 0.08
CA ARG A 133 -8.56 -15.36 0.15
C ARG A 133 -9.27 -14.85 -1.09
N ALA A 134 -10.16 -15.66 -1.64
CA ALA A 134 -10.98 -15.27 -2.79
C ALA A 134 -11.98 -14.16 -2.41
N LEU A 135 -12.09 -13.14 -3.26
CA LEU A 135 -13.08 -12.06 -3.20
C LEU A 135 -14.31 -12.35 -4.08
N SER A 136 -14.15 -13.24 -5.06
CA SER A 136 -15.19 -13.62 -6.02
C SER A 136 -15.07 -15.11 -6.36
N LYS A 137 -15.98 -15.61 -7.20
CA LYS A 137 -15.88 -16.98 -7.72
C LYS A 137 -14.68 -17.05 -8.68
N ILE A 138 -13.86 -18.07 -8.53
CA ILE A 138 -12.66 -18.32 -9.34
C ILE A 138 -12.81 -19.69 -9.99
N SER A 139 -12.70 -19.75 -11.32
CA SER A 139 -12.81 -20.99 -12.09
C SER A 139 -11.43 -21.65 -12.26
N PRO A 140 -11.36 -22.98 -12.48
CA PRO A 140 -10.12 -23.64 -12.82
C PRO A 140 -9.47 -23.02 -14.06
N GLY A 141 -8.21 -22.61 -13.94
CA GLY A 141 -7.46 -21.94 -15.01
C GLY A 141 -7.46 -20.41 -14.94
N ASP A 142 -8.29 -19.80 -14.09
CA ASP A 142 -8.24 -18.37 -13.84
C ASP A 142 -6.94 -18.00 -13.09
N GLU A 143 -6.31 -16.90 -13.48
CA GLU A 143 -5.16 -16.34 -12.76
C GLU A 143 -5.61 -15.75 -11.41
N LEU A 144 -4.84 -15.99 -10.35
CA LEU A 144 -5.06 -15.37 -9.04
C LEU A 144 -4.30 -14.03 -8.99
N THR A 145 -5.02 -12.95 -8.72
CA THR A 145 -4.44 -11.60 -8.67
C THR A 145 -4.75 -10.89 -7.35
N VAL A 146 -3.88 -9.96 -6.96
CA VAL A 146 -4.02 -9.11 -5.76
C VAL A 146 -3.75 -7.64 -6.09
N ALA A 147 -4.22 -6.71 -5.25
CA ALA A 147 -3.91 -5.29 -5.42
C ALA A 147 -2.60 -4.94 -4.71
N TYR A 148 -1.62 -4.40 -5.44
CA TYR A 148 -0.34 -3.93 -4.88
C TYR A 148 -0.40 -2.48 -4.41
N VAL A 149 -1.39 -1.74 -4.89
CA VAL A 149 -1.63 -0.32 -4.58
C VAL A 149 -3.10 -0.13 -4.27
N ASP A 150 -3.42 0.94 -3.55
CA ASP A 150 -4.80 1.32 -3.24
C ASP A 150 -5.57 1.65 -4.53
N PHE A 151 -6.77 1.07 -4.65
CA PHE A 151 -7.69 1.32 -5.76
C PHE A 151 -8.21 2.77 -5.80
N LEU A 152 -8.24 3.48 -4.66
CA LEU A 152 -8.80 4.83 -4.49
C LEU A 152 -7.89 5.96 -5.03
N ASN A 153 -7.54 5.80 -6.30
CA ASN A 153 -6.76 6.70 -7.14
C ASN A 153 -7.22 6.53 -8.57
N VAL A 154 -7.14 7.58 -9.39
CA VAL A 154 -7.39 7.47 -10.83
C VAL A 154 -6.39 6.52 -11.50
N SER A 155 -6.78 5.94 -12.62
CA SER A 155 -6.01 4.91 -13.33
C SER A 155 -4.59 5.36 -13.71
N GLU A 156 -4.41 6.63 -14.06
CA GLU A 156 -3.08 7.22 -14.34
C GLU A 156 -2.18 7.19 -13.10
N GLU A 157 -2.71 7.57 -11.93
CA GLU A 157 -1.95 7.62 -10.69
C GLU A 157 -1.62 6.21 -10.18
N ARG A 158 -2.56 5.26 -10.29
CA ARG A 158 -2.28 3.84 -9.99
C ARG A 158 -1.14 3.30 -10.86
N ARG A 159 -1.18 3.56 -12.18
CA ARG A 159 -0.10 3.17 -13.11
C ARG A 159 1.22 3.82 -12.75
N LYS A 160 1.23 5.10 -12.39
CA LYS A 160 2.44 5.81 -11.98
C LYS A 160 3.07 5.18 -10.73
N GLN A 161 2.26 4.85 -9.72
CA GLN A 161 2.72 4.17 -8.51
C GLN A 161 3.27 2.78 -8.82
N LEU A 162 2.55 2.00 -9.62
CA LEU A 162 2.95 0.65 -10.02
C LEU A 162 4.25 0.67 -10.84
N LYS A 163 4.37 1.58 -11.80
CA LYS A 163 5.58 1.72 -12.61
C LYS A 163 6.78 2.14 -11.77
N LYS A 164 6.58 3.05 -10.82
CA LYS A 164 7.65 3.51 -9.93
C LYS A 164 8.14 2.40 -9.00
N GLN A 165 7.22 1.65 -8.37
CA GLN A 165 7.59 0.66 -7.34
C GLN A 165 7.90 -0.73 -7.90
N TYR A 166 7.22 -1.13 -8.98
CA TYR A 166 7.21 -2.50 -9.51
C TYR A 166 7.60 -2.57 -10.99
N TYR A 167 8.00 -1.46 -11.60
CA TYR A 167 8.62 -1.41 -12.94
C TYR A 167 7.78 -1.99 -14.09
N PHE A 168 6.45 -1.99 -13.96
CA PHE A 168 5.54 -2.44 -15.02
C PHE A 168 4.40 -1.43 -15.29
N ASP A 169 3.83 -1.49 -16.49
CA ASP A 169 2.65 -0.72 -16.88
C ASP A 169 1.40 -1.58 -16.72
N CYS A 170 0.49 -1.20 -15.81
CA CYS A 170 -0.72 -1.99 -15.54
C CYS A 170 -1.70 -1.98 -16.73
N THR A 171 -2.03 -3.19 -17.19
CA THR A 171 -2.92 -3.43 -18.34
C THR A 171 -4.25 -4.08 -17.98
N CYS A 172 -4.64 -4.08 -16.71
CA CYS A 172 -5.95 -4.61 -16.30
C CYS A 172 -7.10 -3.81 -16.93
N GLU A 173 -8.31 -4.38 -16.89
CA GLU A 173 -9.49 -3.77 -17.50
C GLU A 173 -9.78 -2.39 -16.92
N HIS A 174 -9.64 -2.22 -15.60
CA HIS A 174 -9.90 -0.95 -14.92
C HIS A 174 -8.97 0.16 -15.38
N CYS A 175 -7.68 -0.15 -15.56
CA CYS A 175 -6.70 0.81 -16.06
C CYS A 175 -6.83 1.06 -17.58
N LYS A 176 -7.19 0.06 -18.38
CA LYS A 176 -7.37 0.21 -19.83
C LYS A 176 -8.59 1.05 -20.19
N LYS A 177 -9.71 0.80 -19.51
CA LYS A 177 -11.00 1.46 -19.77
C LYS A 177 -11.26 2.65 -18.84
N GLN A 178 -10.33 2.98 -17.94
CA GLN A 178 -10.48 4.06 -16.96
C GLN A 178 -11.75 3.90 -16.11
N ILE A 179 -12.09 2.67 -15.76
CA ILE A 179 -13.31 2.35 -15.00
C ILE A 179 -13.22 3.01 -13.63
N LYS A 180 -14.28 3.75 -13.26
CA LYS A 180 -14.41 4.56 -12.03
C LYS A 180 -13.64 5.88 -12.02
N ASP A 181 -12.82 6.22 -13.01
CA ASP A 181 -12.08 7.50 -13.02
C ASP A 181 -13.06 8.70 -13.07
N ASP A 182 -14.19 8.54 -13.75
CA ASP A 182 -15.30 9.51 -13.83
C ASP A 182 -15.94 9.77 -12.46
N LEU A 183 -16.16 8.72 -11.67
CA LEU A 183 -16.64 8.84 -10.29
C LEU A 183 -15.57 9.46 -9.38
N MET A 184 -14.31 9.00 -9.50
CA MET A 184 -13.20 9.52 -8.69
C MET A 184 -12.92 11.00 -8.93
N LEU A 185 -13.25 11.51 -10.12
CA LEU A 185 -13.15 12.93 -10.48
C LEU A 185 -14.53 13.59 -10.61
N ALA A 186 -15.56 13.03 -9.97
CA ALA A 186 -16.91 13.55 -10.06
C ALA A 186 -16.96 15.04 -9.69
N VAL A 187 -17.78 15.77 -10.43
CA VAL A 187 -18.05 17.19 -10.26
C VAL A 187 -19.51 17.33 -9.85
N LYS A 188 -19.82 18.33 -9.03
CA LYS A 188 -21.19 18.53 -8.55
C LYS A 188 -22.15 18.78 -9.72
N GLU A 189 -23.24 18.03 -9.74
CA GLU A 189 -24.33 18.23 -10.68
C GLU A 189 -25.31 19.27 -10.12
N GLY A 190 -25.83 20.14 -10.99
CA GLY A 190 -26.77 21.20 -10.61
C GLY A 190 -27.01 22.18 -11.75
N GLU A 191 -27.88 23.16 -11.53
CA GLU A 191 -28.28 24.15 -12.54
C GLU A 191 -27.09 24.95 -13.09
N LYS A 192 -26.04 25.13 -12.28
CA LYS A 192 -24.80 25.82 -12.67
C LYS A 192 -23.60 24.89 -12.50
N LYS A 193 -23.27 24.17 -13.58
CA LYS A 193 -22.10 23.28 -13.60
C LYS A 193 -20.81 24.07 -13.37
N PRO A 194 -19.92 23.64 -12.46
CA PRO A 194 -18.61 24.25 -12.29
C PRO A 194 -17.80 24.22 -13.60
N SER A 195 -17.06 25.30 -13.89
CA SER A 195 -16.17 25.33 -15.05
C SER A 195 -14.97 24.40 -14.85
N ALA A 196 -14.38 23.92 -15.95
CA ALA A 196 -13.19 23.07 -15.88
C ALA A 196 -12.00 23.76 -15.18
N GLU A 197 -11.89 25.08 -15.30
CA GLU A 197 -10.88 25.89 -14.61
C GLU A 197 -11.11 25.89 -13.10
N THR A 198 -12.34 26.16 -12.66
CA THR A 198 -12.71 26.12 -11.23
C THR A 198 -12.48 24.73 -10.64
N VAL A 199 -12.81 23.65 -11.36
CA VAL A 199 -12.55 22.28 -10.90
C VAL A 199 -11.04 22.05 -10.73
N LYS A 200 -10.22 22.46 -11.69
CA LYS A 200 -8.75 22.34 -11.60
C LYS A 200 -8.19 23.13 -10.42
N GLU A 201 -8.65 24.35 -10.20
CA GLU A 201 -8.24 25.19 -9.07
C GLU A 201 -8.59 24.56 -7.72
N VAL A 202 -9.81 24.02 -7.58
CA VAL A 202 -10.23 23.35 -6.34
C VAL A 202 -9.46 22.06 -6.10
N ILE A 203 -9.18 21.26 -7.14
CA ILE A 203 -8.35 20.06 -7.03
C ILE A 203 -6.92 20.45 -6.61
N GLN A 204 -6.34 21.48 -7.22
CA GLN A 204 -4.99 21.93 -6.84
C GLN A 204 -4.95 22.43 -5.39
N TYR A 205 -5.92 23.26 -4.99
CA TYR A 205 -6.06 23.71 -3.61
C TYR A 205 -6.22 22.53 -2.63
N SER A 206 -6.94 21.48 -3.02
CA SER A 206 -7.08 20.26 -2.22
C SER A 206 -5.75 19.55 -2.02
N LYS A 207 -4.93 19.42 -3.08
CA LYS A 207 -3.58 18.83 -3.00
C LYS A 207 -2.68 19.62 -2.07
N ASP A 208 -2.61 20.94 -2.25
CA ASP A 208 -1.80 21.84 -1.41
C ASP A 208 -2.25 21.78 0.06
N THR A 209 -3.55 21.61 0.31
CA THR A 209 -4.11 21.49 1.66
C THR A 209 -3.78 20.15 2.30
N LEU A 210 -3.81 19.05 1.52
CA LEU A 210 -3.37 17.72 2.00
C LEU A 210 -1.90 17.73 2.44
N GLU A 211 -1.01 18.42 1.72
CA GLU A 211 0.39 18.57 2.14
C GLU A 211 0.52 19.29 3.49
N LYS A 212 -0.23 20.39 3.69
CA LYS A 212 -0.27 21.12 4.96
C LYS A 212 -0.85 20.29 6.10
N ILE A 213 -1.93 19.56 5.83
CA ILE A 213 -2.55 18.62 6.76
C ILE A 213 -1.55 17.56 7.21
N ASN A 214 -0.81 16.95 6.28
CA ASN A 214 0.19 15.94 6.59
C ASN A 214 1.29 16.50 7.51
N LYS A 215 1.79 17.71 7.22
CA LYS A 215 2.78 18.38 8.08
C LYS A 215 2.23 18.65 9.49
N ALA A 216 1.05 19.26 9.59
CA ALA A 216 0.42 19.56 10.87
C ALA A 216 0.12 18.29 11.70
N ARG A 217 -0.26 17.19 11.02
CA ARG A 217 -0.51 15.88 11.66
C ARG A 217 0.78 15.28 12.23
N LEU A 218 1.91 15.39 11.53
CA LEU A 218 3.22 14.94 12.02
C LEU A 218 3.70 15.75 13.24
N GLU A 219 3.34 17.02 13.31
CA GLU A 219 3.65 17.92 14.43
C GLU A 219 2.65 17.80 15.60
N GLY A 220 1.61 16.95 15.49
CA GLY A 220 0.58 16.77 16.51
C GLY A 220 -0.40 17.94 16.65
N LEU A 221 -0.47 18.83 15.65
CA LEU A 221 -1.32 20.03 15.65
C LEU A 221 -2.76 19.68 15.21
N TYR A 222 -3.46 18.85 15.98
CA TYR A 222 -4.75 18.26 15.56
C TYR A 222 -5.87 19.29 15.33
N HIS A 223 -5.94 20.35 16.12
CA HIS A 223 -6.93 21.42 15.89
C HIS A 223 -6.68 22.18 14.58
N GLU A 224 -5.40 22.35 14.19
CA GLU A 224 -5.03 22.94 12.91
C GLU A 224 -5.40 22.02 11.75
N VAL A 225 -5.20 20.70 11.89
CA VAL A 225 -5.66 19.71 10.91
C VAL A 225 -7.17 19.82 10.68
N VAL A 226 -7.96 19.88 11.75
CA VAL A 226 -9.42 20.04 11.63
C VAL A 226 -9.79 21.36 10.96
N ARG A 227 -9.12 22.47 11.30
CA ARG A 227 -9.34 23.77 10.65
C ARG A 227 -9.10 23.70 9.14
N LEU A 228 -7.97 23.13 8.72
CA LEU A 228 -7.62 22.94 7.32
C LEU A 228 -8.64 22.06 6.59
N CYS A 229 -9.10 20.97 7.21
CA CYS A 229 -10.11 20.10 6.62
C CYS A 229 -11.43 20.84 6.39
N ARG A 230 -11.95 21.55 7.40
CA ARG A 230 -13.21 22.31 7.27
C ARG A 230 -13.14 23.40 6.19
N GLU A 231 -12.03 24.14 6.13
CA GLU A 231 -11.83 25.16 5.10
C GLU A 231 -11.76 24.54 3.70
N CYS A 232 -11.14 23.37 3.57
CA CYS A 232 -11.07 22.64 2.31
C CYS A 232 -12.43 22.10 1.87
N LEU A 233 -13.16 21.42 2.77
CA LEU A 233 -14.50 20.90 2.50
C LEU A 233 -15.44 22.02 2.04
N LYS A 234 -15.42 23.18 2.71
CA LYS A 234 -16.24 24.34 2.33
C LYS A 234 -15.97 24.83 0.90
N LYS A 235 -14.74 24.68 0.40
CA LYS A 235 -14.38 25.02 -0.99
C LYS A 235 -14.69 23.89 -1.98
N GLN A 236 -14.62 22.64 -1.53
CA GLN A 236 -14.89 21.46 -2.35
C GLN A 236 -16.38 21.23 -2.59
N GLU A 237 -17.22 21.38 -1.56
CA GLU A 237 -18.65 21.07 -1.57
C GLU A 237 -19.50 21.70 -2.70
N PRO A 238 -19.24 22.94 -3.17
CA PRO A 238 -19.98 23.49 -4.32
C PRO A 238 -19.45 23.00 -5.67
N VAL A 239 -18.30 22.33 -5.73
CA VAL A 239 -17.58 22.01 -6.98
C VAL A 239 -17.43 20.52 -7.21
N LEU A 240 -17.05 19.74 -6.20
CA LEU A 240 -16.77 18.31 -6.33
C LEU A 240 -18.02 17.47 -6.03
N GLY A 241 -18.16 16.36 -6.74
CA GLY A 241 -19.17 15.34 -6.47
C GLY A 241 -18.81 14.52 -5.22
N GLU A 242 -19.79 13.80 -4.68
CA GLU A 242 -19.66 13.07 -3.41
C GLU A 242 -18.67 11.90 -3.48
N THR A 243 -18.48 11.32 -4.67
CA THR A 243 -17.51 10.25 -4.95
C THR A 243 -16.11 10.76 -5.31
N ASN A 244 -15.90 12.08 -5.32
CA ASN A 244 -14.60 12.64 -5.70
C ASN A 244 -13.52 12.30 -4.66
N ILE A 245 -12.40 11.71 -5.12
CA ILE A 245 -11.36 11.21 -4.22
C ILE A 245 -10.72 12.29 -3.34
N TYR A 246 -10.65 13.54 -3.79
CA TYR A 246 -10.08 14.63 -2.99
C TYR A 246 -11.04 15.06 -1.87
N LEU A 247 -12.35 14.98 -2.10
CA LEU A 247 -13.36 15.20 -1.06
C LEU A 247 -13.30 14.06 -0.02
N LEU A 248 -13.32 12.81 -0.49
CA LEU A 248 -13.28 11.63 0.37
C LEU A 248 -12.04 11.58 1.27
N ARG A 249 -10.86 11.96 0.74
CA ARG A 249 -9.62 12.05 1.54
C ARG A 249 -9.74 13.05 2.68
N ILE A 250 -10.30 14.23 2.44
CA ILE A 250 -10.48 15.24 3.48
C ILE A 250 -11.51 14.77 4.51
N LEU A 251 -12.62 14.14 4.07
CA LEU A 251 -13.62 13.56 4.98
C LEU A 251 -13.02 12.48 5.88
N SER A 252 -12.20 11.57 5.33
CA SER A 252 -11.50 10.53 6.10
C SER A 252 -10.62 11.14 7.19
N ILE A 253 -9.75 12.08 6.82
CA ILE A 253 -8.82 12.71 7.76
C ILE A 253 -9.59 13.49 8.84
N ALA A 254 -10.61 14.24 8.44
CA ALA A 254 -11.43 14.99 9.38
C ALA A 254 -12.11 14.07 10.39
N SER A 255 -12.74 12.99 9.91
CA SER A 255 -13.39 11.97 10.74
C SER A 255 -12.43 11.32 11.73
N GLU A 256 -11.24 10.90 11.28
CA GLU A 256 -10.20 10.29 12.12
C GLU A 256 -9.76 11.24 13.25
N VAL A 257 -9.45 12.49 12.91
CA VAL A 257 -8.91 13.45 13.88
C VAL A 257 -9.99 13.96 14.84
N LEU A 258 -11.21 14.19 14.36
CA LEU A 258 -12.34 14.55 15.23
C LEU A 258 -12.69 13.41 16.20
N SER A 259 -12.63 12.15 15.74
CA SER A 259 -12.80 10.98 16.61
C SER A 259 -11.73 10.93 17.69
N TYR A 260 -10.47 11.17 17.34
CA TYR A 260 -9.37 11.27 18.30
C TYR A 260 -9.58 12.40 19.34
N LEU A 261 -10.12 13.55 18.90
CA LEU A 261 -10.48 14.68 19.75
C LEU A 261 -11.82 14.50 20.49
N GLN A 262 -12.47 13.34 20.37
CA GLN A 262 -13.76 13.00 20.99
C GLN A 262 -14.94 13.90 20.54
N MET A 263 -14.83 14.51 19.36
CA MET A 263 -15.90 15.30 18.72
C MET A 263 -16.79 14.39 17.86
N PHE A 264 -17.44 13.42 18.50
CA PHE A 264 -18.05 12.27 17.81
C PHE A 264 -19.22 12.61 16.89
N GLU A 265 -20.03 13.63 17.20
CA GLU A 265 -21.17 13.99 16.35
C GLU A 265 -20.72 14.47 14.96
N GLU A 266 -19.74 15.37 14.92
CA GLU A 266 -19.17 15.87 13.67
C GLU A 266 -18.35 14.78 12.95
N ALA A 267 -17.59 13.98 13.71
CA ALA A 267 -16.86 12.86 13.15
C ALA A 267 -17.80 11.85 12.45
N ALA A 268 -18.95 11.55 13.06
CA ALA A 268 -19.94 10.63 12.51
C ALA A 268 -20.57 11.16 11.21
N ASP A 269 -20.83 12.47 11.10
CA ASP A 269 -21.33 13.08 9.87
C ASP A 269 -20.33 12.91 8.71
N TYR A 270 -19.06 13.27 8.93
CA TYR A 270 -18.02 13.09 7.91
C TYR A 270 -17.75 11.62 7.59
N ALA A 271 -17.76 10.74 8.59
CA ALA A 271 -17.63 9.30 8.39
C ALA A 271 -18.75 8.75 7.51
N LYS A 272 -20.00 9.16 7.75
CA LYS A 272 -21.15 8.72 6.95
C LYS A 272 -21.00 9.17 5.50
N ARG A 273 -20.72 10.45 5.26
CA ARG A 273 -20.51 11.01 3.91
C ARG A 273 -19.38 10.30 3.16
N MET A 274 -18.29 9.99 3.87
CA MET A 274 -17.16 9.24 3.32
C MET A 274 -17.57 7.82 2.91
N VAL A 275 -18.30 7.09 3.77
CA VAL A 275 -18.78 5.74 3.47
C VAL A 275 -19.73 5.74 2.28
N ASP A 276 -20.68 6.68 2.24
CA ASP A 276 -21.65 6.79 1.15
C ASP A 276 -20.96 7.04 -0.21
N GLY A 277 -19.88 7.83 -0.24
CA GLY A 277 -19.11 8.06 -1.47
C GLY A 277 -18.12 6.94 -1.83
N TYR A 278 -17.85 5.99 -0.94
CA TYR A 278 -17.06 4.78 -1.24
C TYR A 278 -17.88 3.63 -1.82
N LEU A 279 -19.19 3.59 -1.53
CA LEU A 279 -20.13 2.56 -1.99
C LEU A 279 -20.56 2.78 -3.45
#